data_AF-A0A962DC62-F1
#
_entry.id   AF-A0A962DC62-F1
#
_cell.length_a   1.000
_cell.length_b   1.000
_cell.length_c   1.000
_cell.angle_alpha   90.00
_cell.angle_beta   90.00
_cell.angle_gamma   90.00
#
_symmetry.space_group_name_H-M   'P 1'
#
loop_
_entity.id
_entity.type
_entity.pdbx_description
1 polymer ?
#
loop_
_entity_poly.entity_id
_entity_poly.type
_entity_poly.pdbx_seq_one_letter_code
_entity_poly.pdbx_strand_id
1 'polypeptide(L)' 'AYDADLSGQIVLPTVNLHASGDPTVSPLALQAYSRTVALAGRSDLLHQRLIDGHDHSRLPDAAYLWGLAALEQSVP' A
#
# COMPACT_ATOMS: atom_id res chain seq x y z
N ALA A 1 -13.79 -8.49 -14.39
CA ALA A 1 -14.03 -8.41 -12.95
C ALA A 1 -13.21 -7.22 -12.43
N TYR A 2 -13.84 -6.28 -11.73
CA TYR A 2 -13.18 -5.07 -11.22
C TYR A 2 -12.06 -5.42 -10.22
N ASP A 3 -12.31 -6.43 -9.38
CA ASP A 3 -11.41 -6.84 -8.30
C ASP A 3 -10.09 -7.49 -8.78
N ALA A 4 -9.99 -7.82 -10.07
CA ALA A 4 -8.80 -8.39 -10.69
C ALA A 4 -8.14 -7.43 -11.70
N ASP A 5 -8.57 -6.16 -11.75
CA ASP A 5 -7.93 -5.15 -12.58
C ASP A 5 -6.56 -4.77 -12.01
N LEU A 6 -5.52 -5.38 -12.59
CA LEU A 6 -4.13 -5.11 -12.26
C LEU A 6 -3.52 -3.98 -13.11
N SER A 7 -4.34 -3.11 -13.72
CA SER A 7 -3.84 -1.98 -14.51
C SER A 7 -3.34 -0.81 -13.67
N GLY A 8 -3.54 -0.84 -12.35
CA GLY A 8 -3.16 0.26 -11.44
C GLY A 8 -4.15 1.42 -11.44
N GLN A 9 -5.39 1.18 -11.90
CA GLN A 9 -6.45 2.20 -11.96
C GLN A 9 -7.10 2.47 -10.59
N ILE A 10 -6.37 3.16 -9.71
CA ILE A 10 -6.93 3.73 -8.47
C ILE A 10 -7.54 5.11 -8.72
N VAL A 11 -8.71 5.41 -8.17
CA VAL A 11 -9.42 6.69 -8.40
C VAL A 11 -9.53 7.57 -7.14
N LEU A 12 -9.04 7.06 -6.01
CA LEU A 12 -9.01 7.74 -4.71
C LEU A 12 -7.68 7.44 -4.03
N PRO A 13 -7.28 8.27 -3.05
CA PRO A 13 -6.13 8.00 -2.21
C PRO A 13 -6.18 6.60 -1.62
N THR A 14 -5.09 5.85 -1.78
CA THR A 14 -4.98 4.45 -1.38
C THR A 14 -3.73 4.28 -0.52
N VAL A 15 -3.89 3.68 0.66
CA VAL A 15 -2.78 3.34 1.57
C VAL A 15 -2.58 1.83 1.58
N ASN A 16 -1.35 1.37 1.31
CA ASN A 16 -0.96 -0.02 1.50
C ASN A 16 0.18 -0.14 2.51
N LEU A 17 0.02 -1.06 3.45
CA LEU A 17 1.01 -1.41 4.46
C LEU A 17 1.36 -2.88 4.34
N HIS A 18 2.63 -3.23 4.52
CA HIS A 18 3.06 -4.63 4.48
C HIS A 18 4.25 -4.85 5.41
N ALA A 19 4.22 -5.92 6.19
CA ALA A 19 5.38 -6.37 6.96
C ALA A 19 6.47 -6.91 6.03
N SER A 20 7.71 -6.48 6.23
CA SER A 20 8.85 -6.87 5.39
C SER A 20 9.23 -8.35 5.51
N GLY A 21 8.88 -8.98 6.63
CA GLY A 21 9.09 -10.41 6.90
C GLY A 21 7.81 -11.24 6.86
N ASP A 22 6.72 -10.78 6.23
CA ASP A 22 5.45 -11.52 6.18
C ASP A 22 5.64 -12.95 5.61
N PRO A 23 5.27 -14.01 6.36
CA PRO A 23 5.47 -15.39 5.94
C PRO A 23 4.34 -15.90 5.04
N THR A 24 3.25 -15.14 4.89
CA THR A 24 2.04 -15.56 4.17
C THR A 24 2.00 -14.95 2.77
N VAL A 25 2.32 -13.66 2.66
CA VAL A 25 2.27 -12.92 1.38
C VAL A 25 3.63 -12.29 1.11
N SER A 26 4.13 -12.42 -0.12
CA SER A 26 5.41 -11.81 -0.46
C SER A 26 5.35 -10.27 -0.40
N PRO A 27 6.28 -9.61 0.30
CA PRO A 27 6.36 -8.15 0.33
C PRO A 27 6.69 -7.54 -1.03
N LEU A 28 7.22 -8.34 -1.98
CA LEU A 28 7.50 -7.89 -3.35
C LEU A 28 6.22 -7.48 -4.10
N ALA A 29 5.06 -8.01 -3.72
CA ALA A 29 3.78 -7.59 -4.29
C ALA A 29 3.53 -6.09 -4.06
N LEU A 30 4.00 -5.53 -2.94
CA LEU A 30 3.88 -4.10 -2.64
C LEU A 30 4.63 -3.24 -3.68
N GLN A 31 5.86 -3.64 -4.02
CA GLN A 31 6.70 -2.97 -5.02
C GLN A 31 6.15 -3.16 -6.44
N ALA A 32 5.70 -4.37 -6.78
CA ALA A 32 5.09 -4.66 -8.08
C ALA A 32 3.84 -3.80 -8.32
N TYR A 33 3.01 -3.64 -7.29
CA TYR A 33 1.84 -2.77 -7.36
C TYR A 33 2.21 -1.29 -7.48
N SER A 34 3.21 -0.83 -6.73
CA SER A 34 3.76 0.54 -6.84
C SER A 34 4.15 0.87 -8.29
N ARG A 35 4.92 -0.03 -8.92
CA ARG A 35 5.35 0.12 -10.32
C ARG A 35 4.16 0.15 -11.27
N THR A 36 3.17 -0.70 -11.04
CA THR A 36 1.96 -0.78 -11.85
C THR A 36 1.17 0.54 -11.82
N VAL A 37 0.93 1.09 -10.64
CA VAL A 37 0.25 2.39 -10.47
C VAL A 37 1.07 3.55 -11.05
N ALA A 38 2.40 3.50 -10.93
CA ALA A 38 3.27 4.49 -11.56
C ALA A 38 3.21 4.45 -13.09
N LEU A 39 3.18 3.27 -13.70
CA LEU A 39 3.00 3.11 -15.14
C LEU A 39 1.61 3.59 -15.61
N ALA A 40 0.61 3.55 -14.73
CA ALA A 40 -0.72 4.12 -14.97
C ALA A 40 -0.78 5.65 -14.77
N GLY A 41 0.31 6.29 -14.34
CA GLY A 41 0.39 7.73 -14.11
C GLY A 41 -0.40 8.22 -12.88
N ARG A 42 -0.56 7.37 -11.85
CA ARG A 42 -1.38 7.65 -10.66
C ARG A 42 -0.61 7.54 -9.34
N SER A 43 0.70 7.74 -9.37
CA SER A 43 1.57 7.63 -8.18
C SER A 43 1.19 8.61 -7.07
N ASP A 44 0.59 9.75 -7.43
CA ASP A 44 0.09 10.77 -6.51
C ASP A 44 -1.06 10.30 -5.62
N LEU A 45 -1.79 9.26 -6.04
CA LEU A 45 -2.90 8.67 -5.28
C LEU A 45 -2.46 7.50 -4.39
N LEU A 46 -1.18 7.11 -4.41
CA LEU A 46 -0.72 5.89 -3.76
C LEU A 46 0.33 6.18 -2.67
N HIS A 47 -0.03 5.82 -1.44
CA HIS A 47 0.88 5.83 -0.30
C HIS A 47 1.19 4.39 0.12
N GLN A 48 2.47 4.01 0.15
CA GLN A 48 2.86 2.67 0.56
C GLN A 48 4.02 2.69 1.54
N ARG A 49 4.04 1.70 2.44
CA ARG A 49 5.16 1.51 3.36
C ARG A 49 5.40 0.05 3.67
N LEU A 50 6.67 -0.36 3.55
CA LEU A 50 7.17 -1.56 4.21
C LEU A 50 7.45 -1.25 5.67
N ILE A 51 6.97 -2.13 6.54
CA ILE A 51 7.11 -2.01 7.99
C ILE A 51 7.98 -3.17 8.45
N ASP A 52 8.84 -2.93 9.43
CA ASP A 52 9.58 -4.01 10.06
C ASP A 52 8.63 -4.92 10.86
N GLY A 53 8.78 -6.23 10.73
CA GLY A 53 7.86 -7.21 11.32
C GLY A 53 7.82 -8.53 10.55
N HIS A 54 7.41 -9.59 11.24
CA HIS A 54 7.37 -10.96 10.73
C HIS A 54 5.97 -11.59 10.81
N ASP A 55 4.96 -10.83 11.21
CA ASP A 55 3.59 -11.33 11.30
C ASP A 55 2.77 -10.89 10.09
N HIS A 56 1.85 -11.74 9.64
CA HIS A 56 0.88 -11.38 8.62
C HIS A 56 -0.25 -10.53 9.22
N SER A 57 -0.51 -9.36 8.63
CA SER A 57 -1.62 -8.46 8.99
C SER A 57 -1.64 -7.96 10.45
N ARG A 58 -0.54 -8.13 11.18
CA ARG A 58 -0.34 -7.56 12.52
C ARG A 58 0.73 -6.49 12.44
N LEU A 59 0.31 -5.24 12.59
CA LEU A 59 1.16 -4.08 12.47
C LEU A 59 1.38 -3.43 13.84
N PRO A 60 2.53 -2.78 14.07
CA PRO A 60 2.74 -1.97 15.27
C PRO A 60 1.86 -0.70 15.24
N ASP A 61 1.51 -0.15 16.41
CA ASP A 61 0.68 1.07 16.53
C ASP A 61 1.17 2.23 15.65
N ALA A 62 2.49 2.41 15.58
CA ALA A 62 3.11 3.43 14.74
C ALA A 62 2.76 3.32 13.24
N ALA A 63 2.53 2.10 12.75
CA ALA A 63 2.11 1.87 11.36
C ALA A 63 0.66 2.28 11.12
N TYR A 64 -0.23 2.02 12.07
CA TYR A 64 -1.62 2.49 11.99
C TYR A 64 -1.69 4.02 12.00
N LEU A 65 -0.93 4.66 12.89
CA LEU A 65 -0.85 6.12 12.95
C LEU A 65 -0.29 6.72 11.66
N TRP A 66 0.74 6.09 11.07
CA TRP A 66 1.26 6.53 9.77
C TRP A 66 0.19 6.40 8.66
N GLY A 67 -0.56 5.30 8.64
CA GLY A 67 -1.59 5.08 7.62
C GLY A 67 -2.73 6.11 7.72
N LEU A 68 -3.18 6.43 8.95
CA LEU A 68 -4.15 7.49 9.21
C LEU A 68 -3.62 8.85 8.75
N ALA A 69 -2.41 9.22 9.15
CA ALA A 69 -1.81 10.50 8.77
C ALA A 69 -1.62 10.62 7.24
N ALA A 70 -1.31 9.53 6.54
CA ALA A 70 -1.22 9.52 5.09
C ALA A 70 -2.58 9.83 4.45
N LEU A 71 -3.67 9.21 4.94
CA LEU A 71 -5.02 9.48 4.44
C LEU A 71 -5.47 10.92 4.71
N GLU A 72 -5.18 11.46 5.90
CA GLU A 72 -5.51 12.85 6.25
C GLU A 72 -4.83 13.86 5.33
N GLN A 73 -3.59 13.59 4.90
CA GLN A 73 -2.86 14.43 3.96
C GLN A 73 -3.39 14.35 2.52
N SER A 74 -4.17 13.31 2.20
CA SER A 74 -4.76 13.13 0.88
C SER A 74 -6.15 13.78 0.73
N VAL A 75 -6.71 14.33 1.80
CA VAL A 75 -7.97 15.09 1.76
C VAL A 75 -7.65 16.57 1.50
N PRO A 76 -8.29 17.23 0.51
CA PRO A 76 -8.13 18.66 0.26
C PRO A 76 -8.56 19.56 1.42
#